data_AF-E4RQD9-F1
#
_entry.id   AF-E4RQD9-F1
#
_cell.length_a   1.000
_cell.length_b   1.000
_cell.length_c   1.000
_cell.angle_alpha   90.00
_cell.angle_beta   90.00
_cell.angle_gamma   90.00
#
_symmetry.space_group_name_H-M   'P 1'
#
loop_
_entity.id
_entity.type
_entity.pdbx_description
1 polymer ?
#
loop_
_entity_poly.entity_id
_entity_poly.type
_entity_poly.pdbx_seq_one_letter_code
_entity_poly.pdbx_strand_id
1 'polypeptide(L)' 'MGYPTKIQLIKRAKSEQWYVNFPAAVAQAIEFQQGEVVEWVIDDHQRLVLQRSDDSVKELKKKLPRKV' A
#
# COMPACT_ATOMS: atom_id res chain seq x y z
N MET A 1 2.48 15.78 -7.02
CA MET A 1 1.04 15.45 -7.13
C MET A 1 0.72 14.42 -6.06
N GLY A 2 -0.14 14.75 -5.09
CA GLY A 2 -0.61 13.81 -4.07
C GLY A 2 -2.00 13.28 -4.41
N TYR A 3 -2.33 12.10 -3.90
CA TYR A 3 -3.67 11.50 -4.04
C TYR A 3 -4.37 11.58 -2.67
N PRO A 4 -5.13 12.65 -2.39
CA PRO A 4 -5.78 12.79 -1.09
C PRO A 4 -6.83 11.70 -0.90
N THR A 5 -6.80 11.05 0.26
CA THR A 5 -7.77 10.01 0.62
C THR A 5 -8.36 10.34 1.98
N LYS A 6 -9.59 9.86 2.21
CA LYS A 6 -10.28 10.04 3.47
C LYS A 6 -10.09 8.81 4.34
N ILE A 7 -9.73 9.03 5.60
CA ILE A 7 -9.74 8.00 6.63
C ILE A 7 -11.17 7.79 7.11
N GLN A 8 -11.60 6.54 7.22
CA GLN A 8 -12.91 6.15 7.71
C GLN A 8 -12.76 5.29 8.96
N LEU A 9 -13.59 5.54 9.96
CA LEU A 9 -13.66 4.74 11.18
C LEU A 9 -15.01 4.02 11.23
N ILE A 10 -14.97 2.70 11.28
CA ILE A 10 -16.12 1.87 11.63
C ILE A 10 -15.99 1.49 13.09
N LYS A 11 -16.81 2.12 13.94
CA LYS A 11 -16.85 1.87 15.37
C LYS A 11 -17.96 0.87 15.71
N ARG A 12 -17.62 -0.18 16.46
CA ARG A 12 -18.53 -1.21 16.98
C ARG A 12 -18.42 -1.25 18.49
N ALA A 13 -19.34 -1.95 19.15
CA ALA A 13 -19.38 -2.02 20.62
C ALA A 13 -18.09 -2.56 21.27
N LYS A 14 -17.33 -3.42 20.56
CA LYS A 14 -16.10 -4.05 21.07
C LYS A 14 -14.88 -3.87 20.16
N SER A 15 -14.99 -3.12 19.07
CA SER A 15 -13.89 -2.98 18.11
C SER A 15 -13.97 -1.67 17.34
N GLU A 16 -12.81 -1.23 16.87
CA GLU A 16 -12.65 -0.11 15.96
C GLU A 16 -11.88 -0.60 14.74
N GLN A 17 -12.40 -0.28 13.56
CA GLN A 17 -11.76 -0.61 12.30
C GLN A 17 -11.54 0.67 11.52
N TRP A 18 -10.27 0.98 11.26
CA TRP A 18 -9.85 2.13 10.50
C TRP A 18 -9.57 1.70 9.06
N TYR A 19 -10.14 2.43 8.10
CA TYR A 19 -9.98 2.18 6.67
C TYR A 19 -9.41 3.41 6.00
N VAL A 20 -8.48 3.18 5.08
CA VAL A 20 -7.99 4.17 4.13
C VAL A 20 -8.20 3.61 2.72
N ASN A 21 -8.83 4.39 1.86
CA ASN A 21 -8.96 4.00 0.45
C ASN A 21 -7.58 4.09 -0.19
N PHE A 22 -7.11 3.01 -0.82
CA PHE A 22 -5.87 3.05 -1.60
C PHE A 22 -6.16 3.57 -3.01
N PRO A 23 -5.53 4.67 -3.48
CA PRO A 23 -5.83 5.23 -4.80
C PRO A 23 -5.47 4.25 -5.93
N ALA A 24 -6.40 4.00 -6.84
CA ALA A 24 -6.18 3.09 -7.97
C ALA A 24 -4.98 3.51 -8.84
N ALA A 25 -4.79 4.81 -9.06
CA ALA A 25 -3.66 5.35 -9.81
C ALA A 25 -2.30 5.03 -9.14
N VAL A 26 -2.23 5.08 -7.81
CA VAL A 26 -1.01 4.69 -7.08
C VAL A 26 -0.78 3.19 -7.21
N ALA A 27 -1.85 2.38 -7.07
CA ALA A 27 -1.74 0.92 -7.18
C ALA A 27 -1.23 0.49 -8.55
N GLN A 28 -1.73 1.12 -9.61
CA GLN A 28 -1.27 0.87 -10.97
C GLN A 28 0.17 1.32 -11.18
N ALA A 29 0.54 2.52 -10.69
CA ALA A 29 1.88 3.06 -10.86
C ALA A 29 2.98 2.23 -10.19
N ILE A 30 2.67 1.55 -9.08
CA ILE A 30 3.61 0.66 -8.39
C ILE A 30 3.37 -0.82 -8.70
N GLU A 31 2.50 -1.13 -9.66
CA GLU A 31 2.18 -2.50 -10.08
C GLU A 31 1.76 -3.39 -8.89
N PHE A 32 0.79 -2.92 -8.10
CA PHE A 32 0.28 -3.68 -6.97
C PHE A 32 -0.39 -4.99 -7.40
N GLN A 33 -0.16 -6.06 -6.65
CA GLN A 33 -0.79 -7.36 -6.90
C GLN A 33 -1.91 -7.63 -5.90
N GLN A 34 -2.99 -8.26 -6.38
CA GLN A 34 -4.07 -8.68 -5.51
C GLN A 34 -3.54 -9.68 -4.47
N GLY A 35 -3.85 -9.43 -3.19
CA GLY A 35 -3.39 -10.28 -2.09
C GLY A 35 -1.93 -10.08 -1.68
N GLU A 36 -1.24 -9.07 -2.24
CA GLU A 36 0.11 -8.73 -1.80
C GLU A 36 0.11 -8.26 -0.34
N VAL A 37 1.01 -8.82 0.48
CA VAL A 37 1.22 -8.41 1.86
C VAL A 37 2.25 -7.28 1.90
N VAL A 38 1.90 -6.21 2.60
CA VAL A 38 2.73 -5.01 2.76
C VAL A 38 2.64 -4.52 4.20
N GLU A 39 3.63 -3.74 4.60
CA GLU A 39 3.72 -3.15 5.93
C GLU A 39 3.56 -1.63 5.86
N TRP A 40 2.78 -1.06 6.78
CA TRP A 40 2.74 0.38 6.99
C TRP A 40 3.67 0.74 8.15
N VAL A 41 4.73 1.47 7.83
CA VAL A 41 5.71 1.96 8.81
C VAL A 41 5.42 3.41 9.14
N ILE A 42 5.49 3.76 10.43
CA ILE A 42 5.38 5.14 10.89
C ILE A 42 6.76 5.79 10.73
N ASP A 43 6.87 6.75 9.82
CA ASP A 43 8.10 7.54 9.61
C ASP A 43 8.11 8.73 10.57
N ASP A 44 7.04 9.53 10.56
CA ASP A 44 6.80 10.62 11.50
C ASP A 44 5.29 10.88 11.69
N HIS A 45 4.95 11.94 12.44
CA HIS A 45 3.54 12.33 12.66
C HIS A 45 2.80 12.79 11.39
N GLN A 46 3.53 13.09 10.31
CA GLN A 46 3.00 13.56 9.04
C GLN A 46 3.01 12.48 7.95
N ARG A 47 3.79 11.40 8.12
CA ARG A 47 4.14 10.45 7.05
C ARG A 47 4.08 9.01 7.52
N LEU A 48 3.42 8.21 6.69
CA LEU A 48 3.49 6.75 6.73
C LEU A 48 4.18 6.26 5.47
N VAL A 49 4.99 5.22 5.59
CA VAL A 49 5.66 4.55 4.48
C VAL A 49 5.02 3.20 4.27
N LEU A 50 4.66 2.90 3.02
CA LEU A 50 4.29 1.54 2.63
C LEU A 50 5.56 0.80 2.23
N GLN A 51 5.89 -0.26 2.95
CA GLN A 51 7.03 -1.11 2.69
C GLN A 51 6.58 -2.47 2.15
N ARG A 52 7.15 -2.87 1.02
CA ARG A 52 6.99 -4.21 0.44
C ARG A 52 8.02 -5.16 1.05
N SER A 53 7.65 -6.44 1.15
CA SER A 53 8.62 -7.48 1.50
C SER A 53 9.66 -7.66 0.38
N ASP A 54 10.85 -8.11 0.74
CA ASP A 54 11.90 -8.42 -0.23
C ASP A 54 11.44 -9.44 -1.27
N ASP A 55 10.62 -10.41 -0.87
CA ASP A 55 10.11 -11.44 -1.77
C ASP A 55 9.07 -10.86 -2.74
N SER A 56 8.18 -9.97 -2.28
CA SER A 56 7.26 -9.22 -3.16
C SER A 56 8.03 -8.43 -4.23
N VAL A 57 9.13 -7.79 -3.83
CA VAL A 57 9.99 -7.03 -4.75
C VAL A 57 10.74 -7.95 -5.72
N LYS A 58 11.24 -9.10 -5.27
CA LYS A 58 11.89 -10.09 -6.15
C LYS A 58 10.93 -10.61 -7.21
N GLU A 59 9.70 -10.95 -6.83
CA GLU A 59 8.68 -11.43 -7.77
C GLU A 59 8.31 -10.35 -8.80
N LEU A 60 8.23 -9.08 -8.40
CA LEU A 60 8.04 -7.97 -9.33
C LEU A 60 9.18 -7.88 -10.35
N LYS A 61 10.43 -7.98 -9.89
CA LYS A 61 11.63 -7.93 -10.75
C LYS A 61 11.70 -9.08 -11.75
N LYS A 62 11.18 -10.26 -11.41
CA LYS A 62 11.11 -11.41 -12.35
C LYS A 62 10.12 -11.17 -13.49
N LYS A 63 9.04 -10.43 -13.24
CA LYS A 63 8.00 -10.12 -14.24
C LYS A 63 8.41 -9.00 -15.20
N LEU A 64 9.35 -8.15 -14.80
CA LEU A 64 9.87 -7.08 -15.66
C LEU A 64 10.69 -7.70 -16.82
N PRO A 65 10.35 -7.42 -18.09
CA PRO A 65 11.13 -7.91 -19.20
C PRO A 65 12.56 -7.37 -19.10
N ARG A 66 13.56 -8.24 -19.28
CA ARG A 66 14.95 -7.79 -19.44
C ARG A 66 14.97 -6.88 -20.66
N LYS A 67 15.29 -5.60 -20.45
CA LYS A 67 15.67 -4.72 -21.55
C LYS A 67 16.92 -5.34 -22.18
N VAL A 68 16.75 -5.88 -23.39
CA VAL A 68 17.83 -6.31 -24.28
C VAL A 68 18.48 -5.07 -24.86
#